data_AF-A0A3S9P148-F1
#
_entry.id   AF-A0A3S9P148-F1
#
_cell.length_a   1.000
_cell.length_b   1.000
_cell.length_c   1.000
_cell.angle_alpha   90.00
_cell.angle_beta   90.00
_cell.angle_gamma   90.00
#
_symmetry.space_group_name_H-M   'P 1'
#
loop_
_entity.id
_entity.type
_entity.pdbx_description
1 polymer ?
#
loop_
_entity_poly.entity_id
_entity_poly.type
_entity_poly.pdbx_seq_one_letter_code
_entity_poly.pdbx_strand_id
1 'polypeptide(L)'
;MYISMFLKEEKQKFIGIGSIIVSREYISIGKGTHVAEYTVIRDQDHLISDLNKFHTKPIIIKENVWICNKVSILKGTTINSNSILGAHAVVNKDIPANSLAVGIPVEIK
;
A
#
# COMPACT_ATOMS: atom_id res chain seq x y z
N MET A 1 -2.04 13.53 -11.39
CA MET A 1 -2.91 14.17 -10.38
C MET A 1 -2.19 14.11 -9.05
N TYR A 2 -1.54 15.20 -8.65
CA TYR A 2 -0.95 15.33 -7.31
C TYR A 2 -2.09 15.73 -6.36
N ILE A 3 -2.44 14.86 -5.41
CA ILE A 3 -3.33 15.23 -4.32
C ILE A 3 -2.42 15.55 -3.13
N SER A 4 -2.21 16.84 -2.83
CA SER A 4 -1.80 17.25 -1.49
C SER A 4 -3.05 17.27 -0.62
N MET A 5 -3.10 16.47 0.42
CA MET A 5 -4.26 16.41 1.33
C MET A 5 -3.86 17.00 2.67
N PHE A 6 -4.48 18.12 3.07
CA PHE A 6 -4.49 18.60 4.44
C PHE A 6 -5.49 17.74 5.24
N LEU A 7 -5.04 17.11 6.32
CA LEU A 7 -5.87 16.27 7.19
C LEU A 7 -6.15 17.01 8.50
N LYS A 8 -7.42 17.05 8.90
CA LYS A 8 -7.91 17.70 10.12
C LYS A 8 -8.22 16.61 11.15
N GLU A 9 -7.36 16.43 12.14
CA GLU A 9 -7.43 15.40 13.17
C GLU A 9 -8.82 15.20 13.78
N GLU A 10 -9.44 14.05 13.51
CA GLU A 10 -10.28 13.31 14.47
C GLU A 10 -10.15 11.80 14.14
N LYS A 11 -9.26 11.09 14.87
CA LYS A 11 -8.96 9.64 14.76
C LYS A 11 -8.72 9.15 13.32
N GLN A 12 -7.87 9.85 12.57
CA GLN A 12 -7.80 9.80 11.11
C GLN A 12 -6.74 8.88 10.53
N LYS A 13 -7.06 8.33 9.35
CA LYS A 13 -6.13 7.68 8.42
C LYS A 13 -4.95 8.64 8.18
N PHE A 14 -3.74 8.22 8.52
CA PHE A 14 -2.53 9.02 8.31
C PHE A 14 -1.83 8.57 7.04
N ILE A 15 -1.41 9.53 6.19
CA ILE A 15 -0.51 9.27 5.06
C ILE A 15 0.71 10.17 5.22
N GLY A 16 1.85 9.55 5.49
CA GLY A 16 3.11 10.23 5.73
C GLY A 16 3.66 10.91 4.48
N ILE A 17 4.45 11.95 4.73
CA ILE A 17 5.10 12.76 3.70
C ILE A 17 5.86 11.91 2.67
N GLY A 18 5.85 12.33 1.41
CA GLY A 18 6.59 11.67 0.34
C GLY A 18 6.00 10.33 -0.11
N SER A 19 4.85 9.91 0.44
CA SER A 19 4.14 8.73 -0.07
C SER A 19 3.58 8.98 -1.48
N ILE A 20 3.65 7.96 -2.33
CA ILE A 20 3.17 8.00 -3.72
C ILE A 20 2.09 6.93 -3.86
N ILE A 21 0.86 7.37 -4.17
CA ILE A 21 -0.27 6.48 -4.46
C ILE A 21 -0.65 6.66 -5.92
N VAL A 22 -0.56 5.58 -6.71
CA VAL A 22 -0.91 5.57 -8.12
C VAL A 22 -2.06 4.58 -8.32
N SER A 23 -3.27 5.12 -8.49
CA SER A 23 -4.47 4.34 -8.76
C SER A 23 -4.92 4.53 -10.21
N ARG A 24 -4.88 3.45 -10.99
CA ARG A 24 -5.44 3.37 -12.35
C ARG A 24 -6.71 2.52 -12.39
N GLU A 25 -6.80 1.48 -11.57
CA GLU A 25 -7.97 0.60 -11.48
C GLU A 25 -8.76 0.87 -10.20
N TYR A 26 -8.19 0.52 -9.04
CA TYR A 26 -8.83 0.73 -7.75
C TYR A 26 -7.85 0.49 -6.59
N ILE A 27 -7.75 1.46 -5.68
CA ILE A 27 -7.04 1.32 -4.40
C ILE A 27 -8.00 1.70 -3.27
N SER A 28 -8.22 0.76 -2.35
CA SER A 28 -8.97 1.04 -1.11
C SER A 28 -8.07 0.97 0.12
N ILE A 29 -8.28 1.92 1.03
CA ILE A 29 -7.57 1.99 2.32
C ILE A 29 -8.60 2.09 3.44
N GLY A 30 -8.64 1.04 4.28
CA GLY A 30 -9.55 0.89 5.40
C GLY A 30 -9.39 1.95 6.48
N LYS A 31 -10.38 2.04 7.37
CA LYS A 31 -10.37 2.93 8.54
C LYS A 31 -9.26 2.51 9.51
N GLY A 32 -8.65 3.48 10.20
CA GLY A 32 -7.60 3.22 11.20
C GLY A 32 -6.24 2.80 10.62
N THR A 33 -6.11 2.67 9.30
CA THR A 33 -4.83 2.36 8.65
C THR A 33 -3.90 3.57 8.66
N HIS A 34 -2.64 3.33 9.02
CA HIS A 34 -1.58 4.33 9.07
C HIS A 34 -0.52 4.01 8.02
N VAL A 35 -0.25 4.97 7.15
CA VAL A 35 0.80 4.90 6.14
C VAL A 35 1.92 5.83 6.55
N ALA A 36 3.09 5.29 6.87
CA ALA A 36 4.28 6.07 7.17
C ALA A 36 4.87 6.71 5.91
N GLU A 37 5.86 7.56 6.09
CA GLU A 37 6.50 8.33 5.03
C GLU A 37 7.14 7.47 3.93
N TYR A 38 7.22 8.07 2.74
CA TYR A 38 7.90 7.51 1.57
C TYR A 38 7.39 6.14 1.10
N THR A 39 6.14 5.78 1.43
CA THR A 39 5.50 4.54 0.96
C THR A 39 5.09 4.67 -0.51
N VAL A 40 5.17 3.59 -1.29
CA VAL A 40 4.61 3.51 -2.65
C VAL A 40 3.47 2.49 -2.69
N ILE A 41 2.30 2.89 -3.18
CA ILE A 41 1.13 2.01 -3.38
C ILE A 41 0.70 2.16 -4.85
N ARG A 42 0.79 1.08 -5.63
CA ARG A 42 0.60 1.16 -7.09
C ARG A 42 -0.15 -0.06 -7.64
N ASP A 43 -1.33 0.17 -8.20
CA ASP A 43 -2.21 -0.87 -8.75
C ASP A 43 -1.95 -1.20 -10.24
N GLN A 44 -0.83 -0.74 -10.79
CA GLN A 44 -0.48 -0.89 -12.21
C GLN A 44 1.01 -1.12 -12.46
N ASP A 45 1.34 -1.89 -13.48
CA ASP A 45 2.66 -1.94 -14.12
C ASP A 45 2.53 -1.67 -15.62
N HIS A 46 3.64 -1.38 -16.28
CA HIS A 46 3.71 -1.42 -17.74
C HIS A 46 3.75 -2.88 -18.23
N LEU A 47 3.16 -3.14 -19.40
CA LEU A 47 3.38 -4.41 -20.08
C LEU A 47 4.81 -4.45 -20.63
N ILE A 48 5.54 -5.54 -20.38
CA ILE A 48 6.90 -5.73 -20.93
C ILE A 48 6.87 -5.69 -22.46
N SER A 49 5.79 -6.18 -23.08
CA SER A 49 5.61 -6.20 -24.53
C SER A 49 5.29 -4.84 -25.15
N ASP A 50 4.79 -3.87 -24.37
CA ASP A 50 4.42 -2.54 -24.83
C ASP A 50 4.34 -1.59 -23.63
N LEU A 51 5.38 -0.77 -23.46
CA LEU A 51 5.48 0.17 -22.35
C LEU A 51 4.42 1.29 -22.38
N ASN A 52 3.61 1.42 -23.43
CA ASN A 52 2.48 2.36 -23.43
C ASN A 52 1.20 1.74 -22.84
N LYS A 53 1.18 0.43 -22.62
CA LYS A 53 0.05 -0.30 -22.04
C LYS A 53 0.31 -0.68 -20.59
N PHE A 54 -0.77 -0.80 -19.84
CA PHE A 54 -0.74 -1.11 -18.41
C PHE A 54 -1.38 -2.46 -18.12
N HIS A 55 -0.80 -3.20 -17.18
CA HIS A 55 -1.45 -4.31 -16.50
C HIS A 55 -1.83 -3.86 -15.11
N THR A 56 -3.13 -3.82 -14.84
CA THR A 56 -3.70 -3.35 -13.57
C THR A 56 -4.28 -4.50 -12.78
N LYS A 57 -4.24 -4.40 -11.45
CA LYS A 57 -5.00 -5.23 -10.52
C LYS A 57 -5.27 -4.43 -9.25
N PRO A 58 -6.48 -4.51 -8.66
CA PRO A 58 -6.86 -3.65 -7.54
C PRO A 58 -6.01 -3.96 -6.30
N ILE A 59 -5.83 -2.95 -5.43
CA ILE A 59 -5.20 -3.11 -4.12
C ILE A 59 -6.25 -2.87 -3.04
N ILE A 60 -6.39 -3.82 -2.13
CA ILE A 60 -7.35 -3.76 -1.02
C ILE A 60 -6.62 -3.75 0.31
N ILE A 61 -6.54 -2.60 0.97
CA ILE A 61 -5.98 -2.48 2.32
C ILE A 61 -7.14 -2.38 3.29
N LYS A 62 -7.27 -3.36 4.19
CA LYS A 62 -8.32 -3.43 5.20
C LYS A 62 -8.03 -2.48 6.37
N GLU A 63 -8.74 -2.66 7.47
CA GLU A 63 -8.74 -1.73 8.60
C GLU A 63 -7.55 -1.95 9.54
N ASN A 64 -7.13 -0.89 10.23
CA ASN A 64 -6.10 -0.94 11.26
C ASN A 64 -4.77 -1.57 10.80
N VAL A 65 -4.41 -1.37 9.54
CA VAL A 65 -3.11 -1.81 9.02
C VAL A 65 -2.05 -0.75 9.35
N TRP A 66 -0.88 -1.17 9.80
CA TRP A 66 0.28 -0.27 9.92
C TRP A 66 1.27 -0.53 8.80
N ILE A 67 1.44 0.46 7.92
CA ILE A 67 2.35 0.43 6.80
C ILE A 67 3.56 1.28 7.17
N CYS A 68 4.68 0.65 7.51
CA CYS A 68 5.90 1.34 7.93
C CYS A 68 6.61 2.04 6.76
N ASN A 69 7.64 2.81 7.07
CA ASN A 69 8.28 3.71 6.13
C ASN A 69 8.88 2.95 4.93
N LYS A 70 8.81 3.57 3.75
CA LYS A 70 9.39 3.05 2.50
C LYS A 70 8.90 1.66 2.08
N VAL A 71 7.71 1.25 2.52
CA VAL A 71 7.06 0.04 2.00
C VAL A 71 6.62 0.27 0.56
N SER A 72 6.74 -0.76 -0.28
CA SER A 72 6.19 -0.78 -1.64
C SER A 72 5.10 -1.86 -1.73
N ILE A 73 3.87 -1.45 -2.06
CA ILE A 73 2.72 -2.34 -2.24
C ILE A 73 2.42 -2.45 -3.73
N LEU A 74 2.51 -3.68 -4.25
CA LEU A 74 2.33 -3.97 -5.66
C LEU A 74 0.86 -4.28 -5.99
N LYS A 75 0.50 -4.12 -7.27
CA LYS A 75 -0.84 -4.38 -7.77
C LYS A 75 -1.35 -5.78 -7.40
N GLY A 76 -2.66 -5.88 -7.16
CA GLY A 76 -3.33 -7.16 -6.95
C GLY A 76 -3.16 -7.77 -5.56
N THR A 77 -2.61 -7.03 -4.59
CA THR A 77 -2.47 -7.49 -3.21
C THR A 77 -3.64 -7.05 -2.33
N THR A 78 -4.09 -7.94 -1.47
CA THR A 78 -4.97 -7.66 -0.34
C THR A 78 -4.19 -7.71 0.97
N ILE A 79 -4.26 -6.64 1.76
CA ILE A 79 -3.64 -6.55 3.09
C ILE A 79 -4.76 -6.57 4.13
N ASN A 80 -4.84 -7.66 4.90
CA ASN A 80 -5.93 -7.87 5.84
C ASN A 80 -5.73 -7.13 7.17
N SER A 81 -6.82 -7.01 7.93
CA SER A 81 -6.88 -6.13 9.09
C SER A 81 -5.87 -6.47 10.18
N ASN A 82 -5.48 -5.44 10.93
CA ASN A 82 -4.54 -5.54 12.06
C ASN A 82 -3.17 -6.14 11.71
N SER A 83 -2.76 -6.07 10.44
CA SER A 83 -1.44 -6.50 9.99
C SER A 83 -0.44 -5.34 10.00
N ILE A 84 0.84 -5.68 10.12
CA ILE A 84 1.96 -4.72 10.09
C ILE A 84 2.84 -5.06 8.89
N LEU A 85 3.11 -4.07 8.05
CA LEU A 85 4.11 -4.15 6.99
C LEU A 85 5.38 -3.46 7.50
N GLY A 86 6.43 -4.22 7.75
CA GLY A 86 7.68 -3.67 8.27
C GLY A 86 8.39 -2.75 7.28
N ALA A 87 9.23 -1.87 7.81
CA ALA A 87 9.97 -0.88 7.03
C ALA A 87 10.68 -1.51 5.83
N HIS A 88 10.68 -0.81 4.70
CA HIS A 88 11.32 -1.26 3.45
C HIS A 88 10.78 -2.56 2.82
N ALA A 89 9.64 -3.09 3.28
CA ALA A 89 9.09 -4.32 2.69
C ALA A 89 8.57 -4.12 1.25
N VAL A 90 8.71 -5.16 0.41
CA VAL A 90 8.09 -5.22 -0.93
C VAL A 90 6.95 -6.25 -0.91
N VAL A 91 5.73 -5.75 -0.84
CA VAL A 91 4.50 -6.54 -0.73
C VAL A 91 4.03 -6.95 -2.11
N ASN A 92 4.34 -8.19 -2.47
CA ASN A 92 4.04 -8.79 -3.77
C ASN A 92 3.00 -9.92 -3.72
N LYS A 93 2.35 -10.10 -2.56
CA LYS A 93 1.31 -11.11 -2.30
C LYS A 93 0.39 -10.63 -1.17
N ASP A 94 -0.73 -11.33 -1.01
CA ASP A 94 -1.69 -11.05 0.06
C ASP A 94 -1.07 -11.22 1.45
N ILE A 95 -1.47 -10.36 2.38
CA ILE A 95 -1.01 -10.36 3.77
C ILE A 95 -2.16 -10.81 4.68
N PRO A 96 -1.99 -11.89 5.48
CA PRO A 96 -3.00 -12.37 6.41
C PRO A 96 -3.32 -11.35 7.52
N ALA A 97 -4.52 -11.46 8.11
CA ALA A 97 -4.89 -10.63 9.25
C ALA A 97 -4.01 -10.95 10.47
N ASN A 98 -3.81 -9.98 11.34
CA ASN A 98 -3.04 -10.14 12.60
C ASN A 98 -1.62 -10.71 12.39
N SER A 99 -0.95 -10.34 11.31
CA SER A 99 0.39 -10.83 10.96
C SER A 99 1.41 -9.71 10.82
N LEU A 100 2.69 -10.07 10.95
CA LEU A 100 3.82 -9.19 10.62
C LEU A 100 4.41 -9.65 9.28
N ALA A 101 4.55 -8.72 8.34
CA ALA A 101 5.10 -9.00 7.02
C ALA A 101 6.32 -8.11 6.75
N VAL A 102 7.48 -8.70 6.44
CA VAL A 102 8.77 -7.98 6.31
C VAL A 102 9.61 -8.49 5.14
N GLY A 103 10.54 -7.68 4.64
CA GLY A 103 11.56 -8.13 3.67
C GLY A 103 11.24 -7.91 2.19
N ILE A 104 12.17 -8.35 1.34
CA ILE A 104 12.15 -8.20 -0.12
C ILE A 104 12.53 -9.54 -0.77
N PRO A 105 11.58 -10.29 -1.36
CA PRO A 105 10.13 -10.08 -1.28
C PRO A 105 9.60 -10.33 0.14
N VAL A 106 8.36 -9.91 0.41
CA VAL A 106 7.78 -10.01 1.74
C VAL A 106 7.67 -11.47 2.24
N GLU A 107 8.06 -11.69 3.48
CA GLU A 107 7.85 -12.90 4.27
C GLU A 107 6.87 -12.61 5.42
N ILE A 108 5.95 -13.54 5.68
CA ILE A 108 5.04 -13.47 6.83
C ILE A 108 5.74 -14.13 8.03
N LYS A 109 5.71 -13.46 9.19
CA LYS A 109 6.24 -13.91 10.47
C LYS A 109 5.13 -14.20 11.47
#